data_AF-A0A7X5QX21-F1
#
_entry.id   AF-A0A7X5QX21-F1
#
_cell.length_a   1.000
_cell.length_b   1.000
_cell.length_c   1.000
_cell.angle_alpha   90.00
_cell.angle_beta   90.00
_cell.angle_gamma   90.00
#
_symmetry.space_group_name_H-M   'P 1'
#
loop_
_entity.id
_entity.type
_entity.pdbx_description
1 polymer ?
#
loop_
_entity_poly.entity_id
_entity_poly.type
_entity_poly.pdbx_seq_one_letter_code
_entity_poly.pdbx_strand_id
1 'polypeptide(L)' 'MENQSKYRVVAKAVKHHGDAGEQVYRASYRILDHIGEEIEASTGTHDFKDITSAFNEAFALGHERLRAMGVETLQ' A
#
# COMPACT_ATOMS: atom_id res chain seq x y z
N MET A 1 18.77 23.31 -5.60
CA MET A 1 17.43 23.40 -5.00
C MET A 1 17.02 22.00 -4.65
N GLU A 2 17.04 21.69 -3.35
CA GLU A 2 16.74 20.38 -2.79
C GLU A 2 15.22 20.17 -2.78
N ASN A 3 14.74 19.22 -3.57
CA ASN A 3 13.54 18.49 -3.19
C ASN A 3 13.64 17.07 -3.76
N GLN A 4 14.48 16.26 -3.14
CA GLN A 4 14.33 14.82 -3.26
C GLN A 4 13.03 14.48 -2.55
N SER A 5 11.91 14.51 -3.26
CA SER A 5 10.61 14.08 -2.72
C SER A 5 10.74 12.59 -2.35
N LYS A 6 11.14 12.32 -1.11
CA LYS A 6 11.26 10.96 -0.60
C LYS A 6 9.88 10.50 -0.19
N TYR A 7 9.20 9.83 -1.12
CA TYR A 7 7.92 9.21 -0.83
C TYR A 7 8.11 7.84 -0.20
N ARG A 8 7.19 7.45 0.68
CA ARG A 8 7.21 6.17 1.39
C ARG A 8 5.90 5.43 1.22
N VAL A 9 5.98 4.15 0.86
CA VAL A 9 4.85 3.21 0.91
C VAL A 9 4.68 2.69 2.34
N VAL A 10 3.46 2.77 2.86
CA VAL A 10 3.04 2.15 4.12
C VAL A 10 2.00 1.09 3.79
N ALA A 11 2.44 -0.17 3.79
CA ALA A 11 1.58 -1.32 3.55
C ALA A 11 0.90 -1.81 4.85
N LYS A 12 -0.32 -2.30 4.72
CA LYS A 12 -1.13 -2.87 5.80
C LYS A 12 -1.97 -4.04 5.27
N ALA A 13 -2.23 -4.98 6.16
CA ALA A 13 -3.25 -6.00 5.96
C ALA A 13 -4.39 -5.73 6.95
N VAL A 14 -5.57 -5.41 6.43
CA VAL A 14 -6.75 -5.07 7.24
C VAL A 14 -7.55 -6.34 7.46
N LYS A 15 -7.72 -6.74 8.72
CA LYS A 15 -8.55 -7.89 9.09
C LYS A 15 -10.04 -7.54 8.97
N HIS A 16 -10.82 -8.40 8.34
CA HIS A 16 -12.28 -8.38 8.34
C HIS A 16 -12.85 -9.80 8.30
N HIS A 17 -14.19 -9.91 8.33
CA HIS A 17 -14.89 -11.19 8.22
C HIS A 17 -15.48 -11.30 6.81
N GLY A 18 -15.25 -12.45 6.17
CA GLY A 18 -15.87 -12.80 4.90
C GLY A 18 -17.35 -13.15 5.06
N ASP A 19 -18.02 -13.39 3.94
CA ASP A 19 -19.47 -13.65 3.92
C ASP A 19 -19.86 -14.96 4.65
N ALA A 20 -18.94 -15.92 4.77
CA ALA A 20 -19.15 -17.15 5.53
C ALA A 20 -18.62 -17.06 6.98
N GLY A 21 -18.27 -15.86 7.44
CA GLY A 21 -17.78 -15.59 8.81
C GLY A 21 -16.32 -15.98 9.03
N GLU A 22 -15.60 -16.39 7.99
CA GLU A 22 -14.18 -16.66 8.05
C GLU A 22 -13.37 -15.36 8.25
N GLN A 23 -12.27 -15.45 8.97
CA GLN A 23 -11.33 -14.35 9.10
C GLN A 23 -10.50 -14.23 7.83
N VAL A 24 -10.58 -13.08 7.18
CA VAL A 24 -9.81 -12.72 5.99
C VAL A 24 -9.10 -11.39 6.18
N TYR A 25 -8.16 -11.11 5.29
CA TYR A 25 -7.36 -9.91 5.27
C TYR A 25 -7.45 -9.25 3.90
N ARG A 26 -7.63 -7.93 3.88
CA ARG A 26 -7.59 -7.12 2.66
C ARG A 26 -6.33 -6.29 2.62
N ALA A 27 -5.66 -6.29 1.47
CA ALA A 27 -4.51 -5.44 1.23
C ALA A 27 -4.90 -3.96 1.31
N SER A 28 -4.09 -3.12 1.96
CA SER A 28 -4.28 -1.67 1.98
C SER A 28 -2.93 -0.97 2.06
N TYR A 29 -2.73 0.05 1.23
CA TYR A 29 -1.50 0.84 1.26
C TYR A 29 -1.80 2.34 1.32
N ARG A 30 -0.84 3.09 1.85
CA ARG A 30 -0.79 4.55 1.78
C ARG A 30 0.56 4.96 1.24
N ILE A 31 0.59 6.04 0.47
CA ILE A 31 1.82 6.70 0.06
C ILE A 31 1.89 8.03 0.80
N LEU A 32 3.01 8.22 1.50
CA LEU A 32 3.29 9.43 2.23
C LEU A 32 4.40 10.19 1.54
N ASP A 33 4.36 11.52 1.63
CA ASP A 33 5.46 12.37 1.18
C ASP A 33 6.60 12.44 2.24
N HIS A 34 7.56 13.33 1.97
CA HIS A 34 8.74 13.53 2.82
C HIS A 34 8.47 14.06 4.23
N ILE A 35 7.34 14.76 4.46
CA ILE A 35 6.93 15.24 5.78
C ILE A 35 5.92 14.29 6.45
N GLY A 36 5.52 13.22 5.77
CA GLY A 36 4.60 12.21 6.27
C GLY A 36 3.14 12.50 5.96
N GLU A 37 2.85 13.48 5.10
CA GLU A 37 1.49 13.74 4.63
C GLU A 37 1.05 12.67 3.64
N GLU A 38 -0.21 12.25 3.74
CA GLU A 38 -0.80 11.30 2.82
C GLU A 38 -1.06 11.96 1.47
N ILE A 39 -0.47 11.38 0.43
CA ILE A 39 -0.72 11.79 -0.95
C ILE A 39 -1.65 10.83 -1.69
N GLU A 40 -1.67 9.56 -1.29
CA GLU A 40 -2.57 8.57 -1.85
C GLU A 40 -2.83 7.43 -0.87
N ALA A 41 -4.03 6.84 -0.93
CA ALA A 41 -4.36 5.60 -0.25
C ALA A 41 -5.22 4.72 -1.16
N SER A 42 -5.01 3.41 -1.08
CA SER A 42 -5.87 2.46 -1.78
C SER A 42 -6.03 1.18 -0.97
N THR A 43 -7.11 0.46 -1.27
CA THR A 43 -7.44 -0.83 -0.68
C THR A 43 -7.62 -1.82 -1.83
N GLY A 44 -6.96 -2.96 -1.72
CA GLY A 44 -7.07 -4.04 -2.70
C GLY A 44 -8.48 -4.60 -2.76
N THR A 45 -8.80 -5.27 -3.86
CA THR A 45 -10.13 -5.85 -4.11
C THR A 45 -10.24 -7.32 -3.70
N HIS A 46 -9.11 -7.99 -3.48
CA HIS A 46 -9.04 -9.41 -3.16
C HIS A 46 -8.89 -9.64 -1.66
N ASP A 47 -9.55 -10.69 -1.18
CA ASP A 47 -9.41 -11.19 0.18
C ASP A 47 -8.40 -12.32 0.25
N PHE A 48 -7.56 -12.26 1.27
CA PHE A 48 -6.56 -13.27 1.56
C PHE A 48 -6.89 -13.97 2.87
N LYS A 49 -6.67 -15.29 2.90
CA LYS A 49 -6.86 -16.09 4.13
C LYS A 49 -5.75 -15.86 5.15
N ASP A 50 -4.59 -15.36 4.71
CA ASP A 50 -3.44 -15.10 5.55
C ASP A 50 -3.00 -13.63 5.47
N ILE A 51 -2.46 -13.15 6.59
CA ILE A 51 -2.02 -11.75 6.75
C ILE A 51 -0.83 -11.41 5.87
N THR A 52 0.07 -12.37 5.62
CA THR A 52 1.32 -12.15 4.90
C THR A 52 1.07 -11.87 3.43
N SER A 53 0.19 -12.64 2.80
CA SER A 53 -0.23 -12.43 1.40
C SER A 53 -0.87 -11.07 1.21
N ALA A 54 -1.81 -10.68 2.08
CA ALA A 54 -2.43 -9.35 2.03
C ALA A 54 -1.41 -8.21 2.20
N PHE A 55 -0.42 -8.39 3.10
CA PHE A 55 0.62 -7.39 3.31
C PHE A 55 1.56 -7.29 2.10
N ASN A 56 1.99 -8.42 1.55
CA ASN A 56 2.87 -8.46 0.38
C ASN A 56 2.20 -7.84 -0.84
N GLU A 57 0.91 -8.13 -1.05
CA GLU A 57 0.09 -7.50 -2.08
C GLU A 57 0.02 -5.98 -1.87
N ALA A 58 -0.28 -5.53 -0.65
CA ALA A 58 -0.33 -4.10 -0.34
C ALA A 58 1.01 -3.39 -0.62
N PHE A 59 2.12 -4.04 -0.29
CA PHE A 59 3.45 -3.52 -0.55
C PHE A 59 3.74 -3.42 -2.06
N ALA A 60 3.42 -4.47 -2.82
CA ALA A 60 3.58 -4.51 -4.27
C ALA A 60 2.75 -3.41 -4.96
N LEU A 61 1.46 -3.31 -4.64
CA LEU A 61 0.55 -2.31 -5.20
C LEU A 61 1.01 -0.87 -4.89
N GLY A 62 1.44 -0.61 -3.65
CA GLY A 62 1.93 0.71 -3.28
C GLY A 62 3.20 1.12 -4.02
N HIS A 63 4.12 0.17 -4.25
CA HIS A 63 5.34 0.44 -5.03
C HIS A 63 5.07 0.56 -6.53
N GLU A 64 4.18 -0.24 -7.10
CA GLU A 64 3.76 -0.09 -8.50
C GLU A 64 3.13 1.29 -8.72
N ARG A 65 2.28 1.73 -7.78
CA ARG A 65 1.69 3.06 -7.84
C ARG A 65 2.74 4.16 -7.71
N LEU A 66 3.70 4.00 -6.81
CA LEU A 66 4.81 4.93 -6.66
C LEU A 66 5.61 5.07 -7.96
N ARG A 67 5.89 3.96 -8.64
CA ARG A 67 6.49 3.94 -9.98
C ARG A 67 5.64 4.69 -11.00
N ALA A 68 4.34 4.41 -11.04
CA ALA A 68 3.41 5.03 -11.99
C ALA A 68 3.31 6.55 -11.82
N MET A 69 3.53 7.08 -10.62
CA MET A 69 3.60 8.52 -10.36
C MET A 69 4.89 9.18 -10.90
N GLY A 70 5.81 8.41 -11.51
CA GLY A 70 7.07 8.94 -12.05
C GLY A 70 8.10 9.31 -10.99
N VAL A 71 7.88 8.88 -9.75
CA VAL A 71 8.72 9.21 -8.59
C VAL A 71 10.00 8.37 -8.54
N GLU A 72 10.03 7.17 -9.13
CA GLU A 72 11.21 6.28 -9.13
C GLU A 72 12.28 6.66 -10.18
N THR A 73 12.27 7.89 -10.72
CA THR A 73 13.29 8.35 -11.69
C THR A 73 14.02 9.61 -11.24
N LEU A 74 14.74 9.52 -10.12
CA LEU A 74 15.94 10.32 -9.90
C LEU A 74 17.00 9.39 -9.28
N GLN A 75 17.92 8.92 -10.14
CA GLN A 75 19.13 8.19 -9.78
C GLN A 75 20.06 9.02 -8.88
#